data_AF-A0A157ZWE8-F1
#
_entry.id   AF-A0A157ZWE8-F1
#
_cell.length_a   1.000
_cell.length_b   1.000
_cell.length_c   1.000
_cell.angle_alpha   90.00
_cell.angle_beta   90.00
_cell.angle_gamma   90.00
#
_symmetry.space_group_name_H-M   'P 1'
#
loop_
_entity.id
_entity.type
_entity.pdbx_description
1 polymer ?
#
loop_
_entity_poly.entity_id
_entity_poly.type
_entity_poly.pdbx_seq_one_letter_code
_entity_poly.pdbx_strand_id
1 'polypeptide(L)'
;MLRKAWRGEERFWKVWWLLGVPIHLAWWFVYLDLWASGVTPETFLLLTVWFWPGMLGVFALCSALYLLWCMLAWRCSANVDRRVWTVIARVLIGVGLGSFLTECALIVTAPFA
;
A
#
# COMPACT_ATOMS: atom_id res chain seq x y z
N MET A 1 -5.05 12.67 15.39
CA MET A 1 -5.44 12.27 14.01
C MET A 1 -5.82 10.80 13.94
N LEU A 2 -4.90 9.87 14.24
CA LEU A 2 -5.13 8.42 14.09
C LEU A 2 -6.40 7.90 14.81
N ARG A 3 -6.64 8.33 16.06
CA ARG A 3 -7.85 7.94 16.81
C ARG A 3 -9.17 8.39 16.16
N LYS A 4 -9.17 9.53 15.44
CA LYS A 4 -10.34 10.03 14.69
C LYS A 4 -10.48 9.31 13.35
N ALA A 5 -9.36 9.06 12.66
CA ALA A 5 -9.33 8.28 11.42
C ALA A 5 -9.85 6.86 11.65
N TRP A 6 -9.49 6.24 12.78
CA TRP A 6 -9.96 4.91 13.15
C TRP A 6 -11.49 4.83 13.30
N ARG A 7 -12.10 5.88 13.85
CA ARG A 7 -13.56 6.01 13.97
C ARG A 7 -14.24 6.44 12.66
N GLY A 8 -13.47 6.77 11.62
CA GLY A 8 -14.01 7.32 10.39
C GLY A 8 -14.55 8.75 10.55
N GLU A 9 -14.07 9.52 11.52
CA GLU A 9 -14.49 10.91 11.79
C GLU A 9 -13.52 11.95 11.22
N GLU A 10 -12.33 11.52 10.79
CA GLU A 10 -11.30 12.44 10.27
C GLU A 10 -11.56 12.78 8.80
N ARG A 11 -11.10 13.97 8.38
CA ARG A 11 -11.20 14.40 6.98
C ARG A 11 -10.43 13.45 6.06
N PHE A 12 -11.06 13.01 4.98
CA PHE A 12 -10.47 12.08 4.01
C PHE A 12 -9.09 12.53 3.53
N TRP A 13 -8.94 13.81 3.15
CA TRP A 13 -7.68 14.32 2.60
C TRP A 13 -6.48 14.15 3.55
N LYS A 14 -6.69 14.24 4.88
CA LYS A 14 -5.61 14.04 5.85
C LYS A 14 -5.15 12.60 5.86
N VAL A 15 -6.10 11.67 5.89
CA VAL A 15 -5.80 10.22 5.88
C VAL A 15 -5.18 9.83 4.54
N TRP A 16 -5.72 10.34 3.44
CA TRP A 16 -5.23 10.08 2.10
C TRP A 16 -3.79 10.56 1.91
N TRP A 17 -3.51 11.84 2.22
CA TRP A 17 -2.19 12.41 1.95
C TRP A 17 -1.17 12.16 3.07
N LEU A 18 -1.52 12.38 4.35
CA LEU A 18 -0.54 12.29 5.45
C LEU A 18 -0.14 10.86 5.80
N LEU A 19 -0.96 9.86 5.47
CA LEU A 19 -0.59 8.46 5.64
C LEU A 19 -0.21 7.81 4.31
N GLY A 20 -0.91 8.14 3.22
CA GLY A 20 -0.64 7.54 1.90
C GLY A 20 0.71 7.95 1.33
N VAL A 21 1.08 9.25 1.40
CA VAL A 21 2.35 9.73 0.83
C VAL A 21 3.56 9.08 1.51
N PRO A 22 3.68 9.05 2.85
CA PRO A 22 4.81 8.38 3.49
C PRO A 22 4.92 6.89 3.12
N ILE A 23 3.79 6.18 3.02
CA ILE A 23 3.78 4.76 2.64
C ILE A 23 4.28 4.59 1.19
N HIS A 24 3.80 5.40 0.26
CA HIS A 24 4.22 5.33 -1.14
C HIS A 24 5.67 5.78 -1.34
N LEU A 25 6.12 6.79 -0.59
CA LEU A 25 7.52 7.22 -0.61
C LEU A 25 8.44 6.12 -0.09
N ALA A 26 8.07 5.45 1.01
CA ALA A 26 8.84 4.32 1.53
C ALA A 26 8.95 3.20 0.48
N TRP A 27 7.84 2.89 -0.21
CA TRP A 27 7.86 1.92 -1.31
C TRP A 27 8.70 2.36 -2.51
N TRP A 28 8.63 3.65 -2.85
CA TRP A 28 9.43 4.24 -3.91
C TRP A 28 10.94 4.16 -3.63
N PHE A 29 11.36 4.37 -2.38
CA PHE A 29 12.75 4.19 -1.99
C PHE A 29 13.22 2.74 -2.17
N VAL A 30 12.39 1.76 -1.78
CA VAL A 30 12.68 0.35 -2.05
C VAL A 30 12.83 0.14 -3.56
N TYR A 31 11.86 0.59 -4.35
CA TYR A 31 11.90 0.47 -5.81
C TYR A 31 13.15 1.08 -6.45
N LEU A 32 13.58 2.27 -6.00
CA LEU A 32 14.80 2.92 -6.49
C LEU A 32 16.06 2.14 -6.16
N ASP A 33 16.14 1.56 -4.96
CA ASP A 33 17.24 0.68 -4.56
C ASP A 33 17.29 -0.56 -5.47
N LEU A 34 16.11 -1.12 -5.80
CA LEU A 34 16.01 -2.25 -6.74
C LEU A 34 16.44 -1.85 -8.15
N TRP A 35 15.97 -0.71 -8.64
CA TRP A 35 16.32 -0.20 -9.97
C TRP A 35 17.82 0.02 -10.12
N ALA A 36 18.48 0.55 -9.08
CA ALA A 36 19.93 0.75 -9.07
C ALA A 36 20.73 -0.56 -9.12
N SER A 37 20.16 -1.67 -8.65
CA SER A 37 20.81 -2.99 -8.64
C SER A 37 20.90 -3.65 -10.03
N GLY A 38 20.20 -3.12 -11.04
CA GLY A 38 20.18 -3.68 -12.41
C GLY A 38 19.38 -4.97 -12.56
N VAL A 39 18.73 -5.44 -11.49
CA VAL A 39 17.79 -6.56 -11.51
C VAL A 39 16.39 -6.02 -11.77
N THR A 40 15.61 -6.71 -12.59
CA THR A 40 14.18 -6.40 -12.78
C THR A 40 13.47 -6.39 -11.42
N PRO A 41 12.64 -5.37 -11.10
CA PRO A 41 12.05 -5.23 -9.77
C PRO A 41 11.30 -6.48 -9.31
N GLU A 42 10.61 -7.18 -10.23
CA GLU A 42 9.88 -8.41 -9.92
C GLU A 42 10.84 -9.53 -9.48
N THR A 43 11.95 -9.69 -10.18
CA THR A 43 12.94 -10.74 -9.92
C THR A 43 13.73 -10.45 -8.63
N PHE A 44 14.05 -9.18 -8.37
CA PHE A 44 14.68 -8.78 -7.11
C PHE A 44 13.75 -9.00 -5.92
N LEU A 45 12.49 -8.56 -6.00
CA LEU A 45 11.51 -8.77 -4.93
C LEU A 45 11.34 -10.27 -4.64
N LEU A 46 11.21 -11.10 -5.67
CA LEU A 46 11.10 -12.55 -5.51
C LEU A 46 12.33 -13.16 -4.84
N LEU A 47 13.52 -12.89 -5.35
CA LEU A 47 14.76 -13.42 -4.78
C LEU A 47 14.95 -12.95 -3.34
N THR A 48 14.71 -11.67 -3.06
CA THR A 48 15.07 -11.10 -1.76
C THR A 48 14.03 -11.44 -0.69
N VAL A 49 12.74 -11.49 -1.03
CA VAL A 49 11.67 -11.91 -0.10
C VAL A 49 11.80 -13.38 0.28
N TRP A 50 12.08 -14.26 -0.69
CA TRP A 50 12.14 -15.70 -0.42
C TRP A 50 13.45 -16.17 0.22
N PHE A 51 14.58 -15.50 -0.05
CA PHE A 51 15.89 -15.91 0.48
C PHE A 51 16.30 -15.16 1.76
N TRP A 52 15.71 -14.00 2.07
CA TRP A 52 16.12 -13.18 3.21
C TRP A 52 14.98 -12.94 4.20
N PRO A 53 15.04 -13.52 5.43
CA PRO A 53 14.00 -13.35 6.45
C PRO A 53 13.73 -11.88 6.79
N GLY A 54 14.75 -11.03 6.69
CA GLY A 54 14.63 -9.58 6.88
C GLY A 54 13.69 -8.92 5.87
N MET A 55 13.76 -9.31 4.59
CA MET A 55 12.90 -8.73 3.55
C MET A 55 11.47 -9.25 3.62
N LEU A 56 11.25 -10.50 4.04
CA LEU A 56 9.90 -10.99 4.32
C LEU A 56 9.22 -10.17 5.43
N GLY A 57 9.97 -9.84 6.49
CA GLY A 57 9.50 -8.96 7.56
C GLY A 57 9.18 -7.55 7.09
N VAL A 58 10.05 -6.96 6.26
CA VAL A 58 9.83 -5.63 5.64
C VAL A 58 8.59 -5.65 4.75
N PHE A 59 8.46 -6.66 3.88
CA PHE A 59 7.31 -6.85 3.00
C PHE A 59 6.01 -6.98 3.80
N ALA A 60 5.99 -7.81 4.86
CA ALA A 60 4.82 -7.99 5.71
C ALA A 60 4.44 -6.69 6.44
N LEU A 61 5.42 -5.94 6.95
CA LEU A 61 5.19 -4.66 7.62
C LEU A 61 4.61 -3.62 6.64
N CYS A 62 5.20 -3.47 5.46
CA CYS A 62 4.71 -2.58 4.41
C CYS A 62 3.29 -2.95 3.98
N SER A 63 3.02 -4.25 3.81
CA SER A 63 1.69 -4.77 3.49
C SER A 63 0.67 -4.41 4.57
N ALA A 64 1.01 -4.62 5.84
CA ALA A 64 0.15 -4.28 6.96
C ALA A 64 -0.15 -2.78 7.02
N LEU A 65 0.85 -1.93 6.79
CA LEU A 65 0.69 -0.47 6.76
C LEU A 65 -0.19 -0.02 5.59
N TYR A 66 -0.02 -0.61 4.40
CA TYR A 66 -0.85 -0.32 3.24
C TYR A 66 -2.31 -0.72 3.47
N LEU A 67 -2.55 -1.93 3.95
CA LEU A 67 -3.91 -2.42 4.26
C LEU A 67 -4.57 -1.58 5.35
N LEU A 68 -3.82 -1.20 6.38
CA LEU A 68 -4.29 -0.30 7.42
C LEU A 68 -4.67 1.06 6.83
N TRP A 69 -3.84 1.61 5.94
CA TRP A 69 -4.16 2.86 5.25
C TRP A 69 -5.42 2.75 4.39
N CYS A 70 -5.56 1.70 3.58
CA CYS A 70 -6.77 1.44 2.80
C CYS A 70 -8.02 1.37 3.69
N MET A 71 -7.94 0.67 4.83
CA MET A 71 -9.05 0.58 5.79
C MET A 71 -9.44 1.95 6.35
N LEU A 72 -8.46 2.74 6.78
CA LEU A 72 -8.69 4.08 7.33
C LEU A 72 -9.23 5.04 6.27
N ALA A 73 -8.66 5.01 5.06
CA ALA A 73 -9.09 5.81 3.93
C ALA A 73 -10.52 5.46 3.52
N TRP A 74 -10.87 4.16 3.52
CA TRP A 74 -12.22 3.70 3.23
C TRP A 74 -13.23 4.21 4.25
N ARG A 75 -12.92 4.09 5.55
CA ARG A 75 -13.77 4.61 6.63
C ARG A 75 -13.96 6.13 6.54
N CYS A 76 -12.91 6.86 6.20
CA CYS A 76 -12.96 8.32 6.08
C CYS A 76 -13.49 8.81 4.72
N SER A 77 -13.71 7.92 3.74
CA SER A 77 -14.17 8.28 2.39
C SER A 77 -15.55 8.95 2.35
N ALA A 78 -16.35 8.82 3.42
CA ALA A 78 -17.63 9.50 3.53
C ALA A 78 -17.50 10.98 3.95
N ASN A 79 -16.34 11.39 4.48
CA ASN A 79 -16.10 12.74 5.02
C ASN A 79 -15.55 13.70 3.96
N VAL A 80 -16.06 13.61 2.73
CA VAL A 80 -15.73 14.51 1.62
C VAL A 80 -16.96 15.33 1.26
N ASP A 81 -16.76 16.57 0.83
CA ASP A 81 -17.85 17.55 0.70
C ASP A 81 -18.94 17.15 -0.31
N ARG A 82 -18.59 16.35 -1.34
CA ARG A 82 -19.55 15.90 -2.37
C ARG A 82 -19.59 14.38 -2.44
N ARG A 83 -20.81 13.82 -2.57
CA ARG A 83 -21.03 12.37 -2.76
C ARG A 83 -20.26 11.78 -3.94
N VAL A 84 -20.10 12.53 -5.03
CA VAL A 84 -19.31 12.09 -6.20
C VAL A 84 -17.86 11.80 -5.79
N TRP A 85 -17.26 12.64 -4.95
CA TRP A 85 -15.90 12.44 -4.46
C TRP A 85 -15.78 11.24 -3.51
N THR A 86 -16.82 10.92 -2.73
CA THR A 86 -16.88 9.67 -1.95
C THR A 86 -16.82 8.45 -2.87
N VAL A 87 -17.60 8.44 -3.95
CA VAL A 87 -17.59 7.32 -4.91
C VAL A 87 -16.24 7.19 -5.59
N ILE A 88 -15.69 8.29 -6.10
CA ILE A 88 -14.35 8.31 -6.74
C ILE A 88 -13.29 7.82 -5.75
N ALA A 89 -13.29 8.31 -4.51
CA ALA A 89 -12.34 7.88 -3.48
C ALA A 89 -12.42 6.36 -3.23
N ARG A 90 -13.63 5.81 -3.12
CA ARG A 90 -13.83 4.37 -2.92
C ARG A 90 -13.37 3.55 -4.12
N VAL A 91 -13.64 4.00 -5.34
CA VAL A 91 -13.16 3.34 -6.57
C VAL A 91 -11.64 3.35 -6.59
N LEU A 92 -10.99 4.48 -6.32
CA LEU A 92 -9.52 4.57 -6.28
C LEU A 92 -8.90 3.66 -5.21
N ILE A 93 -9.49 3.62 -4.00
CA ILE A 93 -9.05 2.69 -2.95
C ILE A 93 -9.20 1.25 -3.41
N GLY A 94 -10.33 0.91 -4.04
CA GLY A 94 -10.61 -0.45 -4.51
C GLY A 94 -9.66 -0.88 -5.63
N VAL A 95 -9.39 -0.01 -6.60
CA VAL A 95 -8.44 -0.26 -7.70
C VAL A 95 -7.02 -0.42 -7.15
N GLY A 96 -6.58 0.46 -6.25
CA GLY A 96 -5.28 0.35 -5.61
C GLY A 96 -5.13 -0.95 -4.82
N LEU A 97 -6.13 -1.30 -4.01
CA LEU A 97 -6.14 -2.56 -3.26
C LEU A 97 -6.13 -3.78 -4.18
N GLY A 98 -6.86 -3.74 -5.30
CA GLY A 98 -6.86 -4.82 -6.31
C GLY A 98 -5.49 -4.99 -6.97
N SER A 99 -4.82 -3.89 -7.34
CA SER A 99 -3.46 -3.93 -7.86
C SER A 99 -2.50 -4.54 -6.85
N PHE A 100 -2.54 -4.07 -5.61
CA PHE A 100 -1.69 -4.56 -4.53
C PHE A 100 -1.89 -6.05 -4.24
N LEU A 101 -3.15 -6.52 -4.18
CA LEU A 101 -3.44 -7.94 -3.99
C LEU A 101 -2.94 -8.80 -5.15
N THR A 102 -2.98 -8.27 -6.38
CA THR A 102 -2.43 -8.95 -7.56
C THR A 102 -0.92 -9.10 -7.45
N GLU A 103 -0.21 -8.04 -7.05
CA GLU A 103 1.23 -8.08 -6.79
C GLU A 103 1.59 -9.08 -5.70
N CYS A 104 0.89 -9.06 -4.56
CA CYS A 104 1.06 -10.04 -3.48
C CYS A 104 0.83 -11.46 -3.97
N ALA A 105 -0.21 -11.70 -4.77
CA ALA A 105 -0.49 -13.02 -5.32
C ALA A 105 0.65 -13.49 -6.21
N LEU A 106 1.16 -12.64 -7.11
CA LEU A 106 2.30 -12.95 -7.97
C LEU A 106 3.56 -13.31 -7.16
N ILE A 107 3.82 -12.60 -6.06
CA ILE A 107 4.98 -12.87 -5.19
C ILE A 107 4.83 -14.24 -4.49
N VAL A 108 3.63 -14.56 -4.00
CA VAL A 108 3.36 -15.80 -3.24
C VAL A 108 3.26 -17.02 -4.15
N THR A 109 2.72 -16.87 -5.37
CA THR A 109 2.56 -17.99 -6.32
C THR A 109 3.74 -18.18 -7.26
N ALA A 110 4.73 -17.31 -7.21
CA ALA A 110 5.94 -17.46 -8.01
C ALA A 110 6.64 -18.79 -7.66
N PRO A 111 6.96 -19.62 -8.68
CA PRO A 111 7.69 -20.86 -8.44
C PRO A 111 9.09 -20.53 -7.90
N PHE A 112 9.50 -21.27 -6.88
CA PHE A 112 10.90 -21.31 -6.43
C PHE A 112 11.74 -21.88 -7.57
N ALA A 113 12.44 -21.02 -8.31
CA ALA A 113 13.41 -21.41 -9.31
C ALA A 113 14.79 -21.60 -8.68
#